data_AF-A0A914MN93-F1
#
_entry.id   AF-A0A914MN93-F1
#
_cell.length_a   1.000
_cell.length_b   1.000
_cell.length_c   1.000
_cell.angle_alpha   90.00
_cell.angle_beta   90.00
_cell.angle_gamma   90.00
#
_symmetry.space_group_name_H-M   'P 1'
#
loop_
_entity.id
_entity.type
_entity.pdbx_description
1 polymer ?
#
loop_
_entity_poly.entity_id
_entity_poly.type
_entity_poly.pdbx_seq_one_letter_code
_entity_poly.pdbx_strand_id
1 'polypeptide(L)'
;MNKRFFFKKFSKKIFQLFHDFVSSHPYLRLCLGSDCDKIIFCNTSKAHRVICSNCNIKFCFKCGSDYHAPASCEIIKKWLVKCADDSETANYISAHTKDCPNCNSCIEKNGGCNHMQCSKCRHHFCWMCFRDWKTHGSEYYECSRYKENPQIAQEANHLKARRALERYLHYYERFENHQKSLKMEEELRLRIKTKIDEKVHNHEGTWIDWQYLHDAATLLTKCRYTLQYTYPFAYYMESSSRKELFEYQQAQLEKEIEELSWKVERAEHTDRAELENQMHVAELKRRTLLQDFFN
;
A
#
# COMPACT_ATOMS: atom_id res chain seq x y z
N MET A 1 -22.06 -4.89 51.38
CA MET A 1 -21.21 -4.30 50.32
C MET A 1 -20.54 -5.40 49.50
N ASN A 2 -20.60 -5.27 48.17
CA ASN A 2 -20.62 -6.37 47.21
C ASN A 2 -19.20 -6.85 46.80
N LYS A 3 -18.65 -7.85 47.50
CA LYS A 3 -17.29 -8.41 47.26
C LYS A 3 -17.08 -8.87 45.81
N ARG A 4 -18.12 -9.40 45.14
CA ARG A 4 -18.06 -9.83 43.72
C ARG A 4 -17.88 -8.66 42.74
N PHE A 5 -18.48 -7.51 43.04
CA PHE A 5 -18.30 -6.29 42.25
C PHE A 5 -16.90 -5.70 42.46
N PHE A 6 -16.39 -5.77 43.70
CA PHE A 6 -15.04 -5.35 44.04
C PHE A 6 -13.98 -6.25 43.38
N PHE A 7 -14.15 -7.58 43.37
CA PHE A 7 -13.22 -8.51 42.70
C PHE A 7 -13.18 -8.34 41.17
N LYS A 8 -14.33 -8.17 40.49
CA LYS A 8 -14.34 -7.85 39.04
C LYS A 8 -13.70 -6.51 38.72
N LYS A 9 -13.87 -5.51 39.59
CA LYS A 9 -13.26 -4.17 39.42
C LYS A 9 -11.76 -4.18 39.77
N PHE A 10 -11.35 -5.00 40.74
CA PHE A 10 -9.96 -5.19 41.16
C PHE A 10 -9.16 -5.99 40.12
N SER A 11 -9.73 -7.07 39.55
CA SER A 11 -9.10 -7.81 38.46
C SER A 11 -8.95 -6.96 37.20
N LYS A 12 -9.95 -6.13 36.86
CA LYS A 12 -9.85 -5.19 35.73
C LYS A 12 -8.77 -4.14 35.96
N LYS A 13 -8.60 -3.65 37.19
CA LYS A 13 -7.55 -2.68 37.53
C LYS A 13 -6.15 -3.30 37.48
N ILE A 14 -5.97 -4.53 37.97
CA ILE A 14 -4.71 -5.27 37.85
C ILE A 14 -4.37 -5.53 36.38
N PHE A 15 -5.36 -5.96 35.59
CA PHE A 15 -5.18 -6.17 34.15
C PHE A 15 -4.75 -4.89 33.43
N GLN A 16 -5.38 -3.76 33.75
CA GLN A 16 -4.98 -2.45 33.20
C GLN A 16 -3.55 -2.07 33.61
N LEU A 17 -3.19 -2.24 34.89
CA LEU A 17 -1.83 -1.97 35.38
C LEU A 17 -0.78 -2.83 34.68
N PHE A 18 -1.08 -4.11 34.46
CA PHE A 18 -0.21 -5.00 33.70
C PHE A 18 -0.08 -4.56 32.24
N HIS A 19 -1.19 -4.20 31.60
CA HIS A 19 -1.19 -3.68 30.23
C HIS A 19 -0.34 -2.40 30.12
N ASP A 20 -0.53 -1.45 31.04
CA ASP A 20 0.22 -0.19 31.08
C ASP A 20 1.73 -0.43 31.32
N PHE A 21 2.07 -1.37 32.21
CA PHE A 21 3.45 -1.79 32.44
C PHE A 21 4.09 -2.35 31.17
N VAL A 22 3.42 -3.28 30.48
CA VAL A 22 3.93 -3.86 29.23
C VAL A 22 4.04 -2.81 28.13
N SER A 23 3.02 -1.97 27.94
CA SER A 23 3.00 -0.92 26.91
C SER A 23 4.04 0.17 27.12
N SER A 24 4.37 0.50 28.37
CA SER A 24 5.39 1.50 28.71
C SER A 24 6.83 0.96 28.64
N HIS A 25 7.01 -0.37 28.70
CA HIS A 25 8.33 -0.98 28.64
C HIS A 25 8.97 -0.79 27.24
N PRO A 26 10.27 -0.46 27.13
CA PRO A 26 10.92 -0.21 25.84
C PRO A 26 11.02 -1.45 24.93
N TYR A 27 11.02 -2.64 25.54
CA TYR A 27 11.30 -3.92 24.86
C TYR A 27 10.15 -4.93 24.89
N LEU A 28 8.97 -4.56 25.41
CA LEU A 28 7.82 -5.47 25.47
C LEU A 28 6.61 -4.86 24.76
N ARG A 29 5.84 -5.69 24.06
CA ARG A 29 4.54 -5.32 23.48
C ARG A 29 3.54 -6.43 23.67
N LEU A 30 2.28 -6.09 23.89
CA LEU A 30 1.19 -7.07 23.81
C LEU A 30 0.91 -7.40 22.34
N CYS A 31 0.54 -8.65 22.10
CA CYS A 31 -0.01 -9.05 20.83
C CYS A 31 -1.35 -8.33 20.58
N LEU A 32 -1.62 -7.98 19.32
CA LEU A 32 -2.88 -7.31 18.91
C LEU A 32 -3.98 -8.30 18.48
N GLY A 33 -3.73 -9.61 18.57
CA GLY A 33 -4.74 -10.61 18.25
C GLY A 33 -5.85 -10.62 19.29
N SER A 34 -7.11 -10.69 18.85
CA SER A 34 -8.31 -10.60 19.71
C SER A 34 -8.30 -11.55 20.91
N ASP A 35 -7.69 -12.72 20.76
CA ASP A 35 -7.64 -13.80 21.74
C ASP A 35 -6.20 -14.31 21.96
N CYS A 36 -5.22 -13.40 21.92
CA CYS A 36 -3.81 -13.76 22.02
C CYS A 36 -3.11 -13.03 23.19
N ASP A 37 -2.83 -13.77 24.25
CA ASP A 37 -2.19 -13.24 25.47
C ASP A 37 -0.65 -13.20 25.40
N LYS A 38 -0.08 -13.31 24.20
CA LYS A 38 1.39 -13.32 24.04
C LYS A 38 1.95 -11.92 24.21
N ILE A 39 3.06 -11.85 24.95
CA ILE A 39 3.93 -10.68 25.01
C ILE A 39 5.08 -10.90 24.03
N ILE A 40 5.33 -9.92 23.18
CA ILE A 40 6.44 -9.89 22.26
C ILE A 40 7.59 -9.14 22.92
N PHE A 41 8.74 -9.81 23.02
CA PHE A 41 10.00 -9.21 23.44
C PHE A 41 10.88 -8.91 22.21
N CYS A 42 11.47 -7.70 22.17
CA CYS A 42 12.46 -7.32 21.17
C CYS A 42 13.65 -6.62 21.82
N ASN A 43 14.85 -6.86 21.31
CA ASN A 43 16.09 -6.21 21.78
C ASN A 43 16.24 -4.75 21.35
N THR A 44 15.25 -4.18 20.67
CA THR A 44 15.25 -2.83 20.12
C THR A 44 13.87 -2.21 20.24
N SER A 45 13.83 -0.92 20.57
CA SER A 45 12.60 -0.11 20.61
C SER A 45 12.29 0.58 19.28
N LYS A 46 13.10 0.31 18.23
CA LYS A 46 12.92 0.88 16.89
C LYS A 46 11.67 0.31 16.21
N ALA A 47 11.08 1.09 15.29
CA ALA A 47 9.97 0.63 14.48
C ALA A 47 10.43 -0.49 13.52
N HIS A 48 9.82 -1.67 13.64
CA HIS A 48 10.04 -2.79 12.74
C HIS A 48 8.81 -3.71 12.78
N ARG A 49 8.72 -4.59 11.78
CA ARG A 49 7.63 -5.56 11.67
C ARG A 49 7.87 -6.70 12.65
N VAL A 50 6.88 -6.98 13.50
CA VAL A 50 6.84 -8.18 14.34
C VAL A 50 5.71 -9.08 13.90
N ILE A 51 5.89 -10.39 14.09
CA ILE A 51 4.89 -11.42 13.80
C ILE A 51 4.71 -12.22 15.08
N CYS A 52 3.48 -12.33 15.56
CA CYS A 52 3.18 -13.18 16.71
C CYS A 52 3.34 -14.65 16.32
N SER A 53 4.16 -15.42 17.05
CA SER A 53 4.35 -16.85 16.81
C SER A 53 3.11 -17.72 17.09
N ASN A 54 2.13 -17.19 17.83
CA ASN A 54 0.91 -17.91 18.19
C ASN A 54 -0.24 -17.66 17.20
N CYS A 55 -0.52 -16.40 16.86
CA CYS A 55 -1.67 -16.04 16.03
C CYS A 55 -1.30 -15.42 14.66
N ASN A 56 -0.01 -15.34 14.33
CA ASN A 56 0.52 -14.81 13.07
C ASN A 56 0.14 -13.36 12.72
N ILE A 57 -0.46 -12.61 13.67
CA ILE A 57 -0.75 -11.19 13.46
C ILE A 57 0.55 -10.40 13.30
N LYS A 58 0.53 -9.45 12.36
CA LYS A 58 1.70 -8.65 11.97
C LYS A 58 1.44 -7.20 12.30
N PHE A 59 2.37 -6.56 13.00
CA PHE A 59 2.22 -5.16 13.40
C PHE A 59 3.57 -4.46 13.58
N CYS A 60 3.53 -3.15 13.73
CA CYS A 60 4.69 -2.32 14.07
C CYS A 60 4.98 -2.40 15.57
N PHE A 61 6.17 -2.86 15.94
CA PHE A 61 6.56 -2.96 17.35
C PHE A 61 6.49 -1.62 18.09
N LYS A 62 6.86 -0.51 17.44
CA LYS A 62 6.95 0.79 18.10
C LYS A 62 5.58 1.38 18.44
N CYS A 63 4.65 1.42 17.48
CA CYS A 63 3.35 2.09 17.65
C CYS A 63 2.17 1.15 17.89
N GLY A 64 2.31 -0.17 17.68
CA GLY A 64 1.20 -1.12 17.86
C GLY A 64 0.08 -0.97 16.82
N SER A 65 0.35 -0.36 15.68
CA SER A 65 -0.55 -0.34 14.52
C SER A 65 -0.06 -1.32 13.46
N ASP A 66 -0.82 -1.51 12.38
CA ASP A 66 -0.34 -2.24 11.20
C ASP A 66 1.06 -1.76 10.80
N TYR A 67 1.91 -2.70 10.38
CA TYR A 67 3.23 -2.32 9.88
C TYR A 67 3.05 -1.38 8.69
N HIS A 68 3.88 -0.35 8.59
CA HIS A 68 3.62 0.81 7.73
C HIS A 68 4.88 1.36 7.06
N ALA A 69 5.87 0.52 6.80
CA ALA A 69 7.09 0.98 6.12
C ALA A 69 6.81 1.27 4.63
N PRO A 70 7.41 2.34 4.06
CA PRO A 70 8.51 3.10 4.63
C PRO A 70 8.11 4.33 5.46
N ALA A 71 6.82 4.64 5.59
CA ALA A 71 6.36 5.73 6.43
C ALA A 71 6.76 5.52 7.91
N SER A 72 7.14 6.60 8.59
CA SER A 72 7.41 6.57 10.02
C SER A 72 6.10 6.43 10.82
N CYS A 73 6.20 5.98 12.09
CA CYS A 73 5.03 5.91 12.98
C CYS A 73 4.31 7.26 13.13
N GLU A 74 5.08 8.35 13.10
CA GLU A 74 4.56 9.71 13.22
C GLU A 74 3.73 10.10 11.99
N ILE A 75 4.26 9.83 10.80
CA ILE A 75 3.60 10.14 9.53
C ILE A 75 2.31 9.33 9.38
N ILE A 76 2.38 8.01 9.62
CA ILE A 76 1.18 7.18 9.44
C ILE A 76 0.10 7.53 10.47
N LYS A 77 0.48 7.87 11.71
CA LYS A 77 -0.48 8.30 12.73
C LYS A 77 -1.20 9.58 12.29
N LYS A 78 -0.46 10.59 11.80
CA LYS A 78 -1.05 11.84 11.27
C LYS A 78 -1.96 11.57 10.09
N TRP A 79 -1.52 10.71 9.16
CA TRP A 79 -2.28 10.32 7.99
C TRP A 79 -3.61 9.65 8.36
N LEU A 80 -3.59 8.67 9.25
CA LEU A 80 -4.80 7.94 9.66
C LEU A 80 -5.80 8.83 10.41
N VAL A 81 -5.32 9.75 11.26
CA VAL A 81 -6.19 10.75 11.90
C VAL A 81 -6.84 11.63 10.84
N LYS A 82 -6.06 12.14 9.89
CA LYS A 82 -6.59 12.94 8.77
C LYS A 82 -7.62 12.17 7.94
N CYS A 83 -7.36 10.89 7.67
CA CYS A 83 -8.30 10.03 6.96
C CYS A 83 -9.61 9.86 7.71
N ALA A 84 -9.57 9.73 9.05
CA ALA A 84 -10.78 9.65 9.85
C ALA A 84 -11.59 10.96 9.80
N ASP A 85 -10.91 12.10 9.96
CA ASP A 85 -11.53 13.43 10.00
C ASP A 85 -12.16 13.83 8.65
N ASP A 86 -11.52 13.50 7.53
CA ASP A 86 -11.96 13.87 6.17
C ASP A 86 -12.67 12.71 5.41
N SER A 87 -13.05 11.63 6.12
CA SER A 87 -13.57 10.38 5.52
C SER A 87 -14.88 10.55 4.76
N GLU A 88 -15.80 11.40 5.23
CA GLU A 88 -17.12 11.57 4.59
C GLU A 88 -17.02 12.14 3.17
N THR A 89 -16.12 13.11 2.94
CA THR A 89 -15.90 13.70 1.62
C THR A 89 -15.20 12.73 0.68
N ALA A 90 -14.24 11.95 1.20
CA ALA A 90 -13.45 11.01 0.41
C ALA A 90 -14.25 9.76 0.00
N ASN A 91 -15.10 9.24 0.89
CA ASN A 91 -15.93 8.07 0.62
C ASN A 91 -17.02 8.35 -0.44
N TYR A 92 -17.50 9.59 -0.56
CA TYR A 92 -18.46 9.98 -1.59
C TYR A 92 -17.87 9.91 -3.02
N ILE A 93 -16.55 10.02 -3.18
CA ILE A 93 -15.86 10.11 -4.48
C ILE A 93 -15.39 8.72 -4.98
N SER A 94 -15.20 7.75 -4.08
CA SER A 94 -14.66 6.41 -4.40
C SER A 94 -15.73 5.49 -5.01
N ALA A 95 -15.95 5.60 -6.32
CA ALA A 95 -16.83 4.71 -7.06
C ALA A 95 -16.17 3.34 -7.33
N HIS A 96 -16.90 2.25 -7.08
CA HIS A 96 -16.46 0.87 -7.38
C HIS A 96 -16.48 0.55 -8.88
N THR A 97 -17.32 1.27 -9.62
CA THR A 97 -17.50 1.19 -11.07
C THR A 97 -17.13 2.52 -11.70
N LYS A 98 -16.48 2.49 -12.86
CA LYS A 98 -16.09 3.70 -13.61
C LYS A 98 -16.35 3.49 -15.10
N ASP A 99 -16.52 4.58 -15.86
CA ASP A 99 -16.77 4.48 -17.30
C ASP A 99 -15.48 4.49 -18.13
N CYS A 100 -15.49 3.72 -19.23
CA CYS A 100 -14.40 3.73 -20.20
C CYS A 100 -14.25 5.13 -20.84
N PRO A 101 -13.06 5.75 -20.81
CA PRO A 101 -12.87 7.09 -21.37
C PRO A 101 -13.04 7.17 -22.90
N ASN A 102 -13.05 6.04 -23.60
CA ASN A 102 -13.19 5.97 -25.05
C ASN A 102 -14.61 5.59 -25.53
N CYS A 103 -15.30 4.69 -24.83
CA CYS A 103 -16.60 4.17 -25.29
C CYS A 103 -17.72 4.23 -24.24
N ASN A 104 -17.46 4.81 -23.07
CA ASN A 104 -18.40 4.99 -21.96
C ASN A 104 -19.07 3.71 -21.45
N SER A 105 -18.48 2.54 -21.73
CA SER A 105 -18.92 1.30 -21.10
C SER A 105 -18.52 1.30 -19.63
N CYS A 106 -19.43 0.91 -18.74
CA CYS A 106 -19.12 0.66 -17.34
C CYS A 106 -18.03 -0.42 -17.21
N ILE A 107 -17.02 -0.15 -16.38
CA ILE A 107 -15.86 -1.00 -16.08
C ILE A 107 -15.72 -1.14 -14.56
N GLU A 108 -15.53 -2.38 -14.14
CA GLU A 108 -15.12 -2.74 -12.78
C GLU A 108 -13.63 -3.09 -12.78
N LYS A 109 -12.94 -2.77 -11.68
CA LYS A 109 -11.54 -3.16 -11.50
C LYS A 109 -11.47 -4.66 -11.23
N ASN A 110 -10.74 -5.40 -12.08
CA ASN A 110 -10.68 -6.86 -12.11
C ASN A 110 -9.29 -7.42 -11.79
N GLY A 111 -8.43 -6.61 -11.17
CA GLY A 111 -7.03 -6.94 -10.89
C GLY A 111 -6.35 -5.85 -10.09
N GLY A 112 -5.12 -6.12 -9.68
CA GLY A 112 -4.29 -5.15 -8.96
C GLY A 112 -3.74 -4.05 -9.87
N CYS A 113 -3.56 -4.36 -11.15
CA CYS A 113 -2.94 -3.46 -12.11
C CYS A 113 -3.81 -2.22 -12.39
N ASN A 114 -3.18 -1.04 -12.42
CA ASN A 114 -3.85 0.19 -12.86
C ASN A 114 -3.84 0.36 -14.39
N HIS A 115 -3.08 -0.47 -15.12
CA HIS A 115 -3.16 -0.58 -16.58
C HIS A 115 -4.39 -1.40 -16.96
N MET A 116 -5.45 -0.71 -17.40
CA MET A 116 -6.71 -1.34 -17.75
C MET A 116 -6.84 -1.42 -19.27
N GLN A 117 -7.41 -2.52 -19.77
CA GLN A 117 -7.84 -2.68 -21.16
C GLN A 117 -9.37 -2.84 -21.19
N CYS A 118 -10.07 -1.96 -21.90
CA CYS A 118 -11.51 -2.05 -22.04
C CYS A 118 -11.90 -3.36 -22.78
N SER A 119 -12.82 -4.14 -22.22
CA SER A 119 -13.30 -5.37 -22.84
C SER A 119 -14.08 -5.13 -24.13
N LYS A 120 -14.78 -3.99 -24.25
CA LYS A 120 -15.59 -3.65 -25.43
C LYS A 120 -14.79 -3.04 -26.58
N CYS A 121 -14.01 -1.99 -26.31
CA CYS A 121 -13.30 -1.24 -27.36
C CYS A 121 -11.78 -1.47 -27.39
N ARG A 122 -11.25 -2.31 -26.48
CA ARG A 122 -9.81 -2.66 -26.36
C ARG A 122 -8.87 -1.47 -26.11
N HIS A 123 -9.41 -0.29 -25.82
CA HIS A 123 -8.61 0.89 -25.43
C HIS A 123 -7.89 0.64 -24.10
N HIS A 124 -6.62 1.02 -24.03
CA HIS A 124 -5.79 0.91 -22.84
C HIS A 124 -5.71 2.26 -22.13
N PHE A 125 -6.03 2.28 -20.84
CA PHE A 125 -6.06 3.50 -20.04
C PHE A 125 -5.64 3.23 -18.61
N CYS A 126 -5.31 4.29 -17.88
CA CYS A 126 -5.01 4.20 -16.46
C CYS A 126 -6.27 4.33 -15.60
N TRP A 127 -6.45 3.41 -14.66
CA TRP A 127 -7.58 3.42 -13.71
C TRP A 127 -7.66 4.68 -12.84
N MET A 128 -6.51 5.29 -12.53
CA MET A 128 -6.45 6.44 -11.63
C MET A 128 -6.87 7.74 -12.32
N CYS A 129 -6.38 7.99 -13.52
CA CYS A 129 -6.52 9.29 -14.18
C CYS A 129 -7.32 9.25 -15.49
N PHE A 130 -7.72 8.07 -15.96
CA PHE A 130 -8.51 7.85 -17.18
C PHE A 130 -7.87 8.32 -18.49
N ARG A 131 -6.57 8.57 -18.48
CA ARG A 131 -5.82 8.93 -19.70
C ARG A 131 -5.27 7.69 -20.38
N ASP A 132 -4.95 7.82 -21.66
CA ASP A 132 -4.34 6.77 -22.47
C ASP A 132 -3.07 6.23 -21.80
N TRP A 133 -2.96 4.91 -21.68
CA TRP A 133 -1.81 4.26 -21.06
C TRP A 133 -0.50 4.59 -21.78
N LYS A 134 -0.51 4.77 -23.10
CA LYS A 134 0.70 5.07 -23.88
C LYS A 134 1.43 6.33 -23.43
N THR A 135 0.72 7.24 -22.77
CA THR A 135 1.32 8.46 -22.21
C THR A 135 2.06 8.20 -20.90
N HIS A 136 1.73 7.13 -20.17
CA HIS A 136 2.41 6.70 -18.95
C HIS A 136 3.78 6.14 -19.31
N GLY A 137 4.84 6.80 -18.83
CA GLY A 137 6.23 6.47 -19.16
C GLY A 137 6.91 7.47 -20.07
N SER A 138 6.20 8.48 -20.59
CA SER A 138 6.86 9.69 -21.10
C SER A 138 7.36 10.55 -19.93
N GLU A 139 8.51 11.23 -20.12
CA GLU A 139 9.09 12.12 -19.10
C GLU A 139 8.14 13.25 -18.65
N TYR A 140 7.14 13.56 -19.47
CA TYR A 140 6.17 14.63 -19.24
C TYR A 140 4.93 14.19 -18.46
N TYR A 141 4.75 12.89 -18.24
CA TYR A 141 3.50 12.36 -17.70
C TYR A 141 3.57 12.10 -16.20
N GLU A 142 2.92 12.99 -15.45
CA GLU A 142 3.01 13.06 -13.99
C GLU A 142 1.69 12.67 -13.32
N CYS A 143 1.23 11.42 -13.51
CA CYS A 143 -0.02 10.96 -12.86
C CYS A 143 0.11 10.90 -11.33
N SER A 144 1.27 10.52 -10.79
CA SER A 144 1.48 10.40 -9.34
C SER A 144 1.75 11.74 -8.64
N ARG A 145 2.30 12.73 -9.35
CA ARG A 145 2.68 14.04 -8.81
C ARG A 145 1.47 14.97 -8.61
N TYR A 146 1.40 15.65 -7.48
CA TYR A 146 0.43 16.73 -7.28
C TYR A 146 1.00 18.05 -7.80
N LYS A 147 0.28 18.74 -8.71
CA LYS A 147 0.68 20.05 -9.22
C LYS A 147 0.01 21.17 -8.43
N GLU A 148 0.81 21.88 -7.63
CA GLU A 148 0.39 23.13 -7.03
C GLU A 148 0.33 24.21 -8.12
N ASN A 149 -0.78 24.93 -8.26
CA ASN A 149 -0.86 26.11 -9.13
C ASN A 149 -0.35 27.34 -8.35
N PRO A 150 0.83 27.91 -8.70
CA PRO A 150 1.47 28.95 -7.89
C PRO A 150 0.86 30.35 -8.09
N GLN A 151 0.03 30.58 -9.11
CA GLN A 151 -0.34 31.92 -9.58
C GLN A 151 -1.32 32.70 -8.70
N ILE A 152 -1.62 32.26 -7.49
CA ILE A 152 -2.65 32.89 -6.68
C ILE A 152 -2.25 32.89 -5.21
N ALA A 153 -1.34 33.79 -4.88
CA ALA A 153 -0.84 34.03 -3.52
C ALA A 153 -1.73 34.99 -2.70
N GLN A 154 -2.82 35.53 -3.26
CA GLN A 154 -3.67 36.56 -2.65
C GLN A 154 -5.19 36.26 -2.74
N GLU A 155 -5.64 35.05 -2.35
CA GLU A 155 -7.08 34.73 -2.38
C GLU A 155 -7.69 34.26 -1.05
N ALA A 156 -9.00 34.47 -0.97
CA ALA A 156 -9.89 34.28 0.19
C ALA A 156 -9.79 32.88 0.83
N ASN A 157 -10.09 32.78 2.13
CA ASN A 157 -9.96 31.55 2.94
C ASN A 157 -10.64 30.31 2.32
N HIS A 158 -11.76 30.49 1.59
CA HIS A 158 -12.47 29.39 0.93
C HIS A 158 -11.63 28.69 -0.16
N LEU A 159 -10.80 29.42 -0.91
CA LEU A 159 -9.96 28.86 -1.97
C LEU A 159 -8.76 28.08 -1.40
N LYS A 160 -8.25 28.49 -0.23
CA LYS A 160 -7.22 27.73 0.51
C LYS A 160 -7.76 26.40 1.03
N ALA A 161 -8.96 26.40 1.61
CA ALA A 161 -9.62 25.18 2.10
C ALA A 161 -9.86 24.19 0.96
N ARG A 162 -10.35 24.66 -0.19
CA ARG A 162 -10.54 23.84 -1.39
C ARG A 162 -9.24 23.20 -1.88
N ARG A 163 -8.14 23.96 -1.99
CA ARG A 163 -6.83 23.41 -2.40
C ARG A 163 -6.29 22.38 -1.42
N ALA A 164 -6.45 22.62 -0.12
CA ALA A 164 -6.04 21.66 0.90
C ALA A 164 -6.81 20.33 0.77
N LEU A 165 -8.11 20.41 0.46
CA LEU A 165 -8.95 19.25 0.18
C LEU A 165 -8.54 18.53 -1.12
N GLU A 166 -8.37 19.26 -2.23
CA GLU A 166 -7.91 18.69 -3.51
C GLU A 166 -6.57 17.97 -3.38
N ARG A 167 -5.61 18.58 -2.65
CA ARG A 167 -4.34 17.93 -2.33
C ARG A 167 -4.56 16.67 -1.50
N TYR A 168 -5.36 16.72 -0.45
CA TYR A 168 -5.65 15.53 0.37
C TYR A 168 -6.24 14.40 -0.47
N LEU A 169 -7.27 14.67 -1.27
CA LEU A 169 -7.94 13.69 -2.13
C LEU A 169 -6.95 13.03 -3.10
N HIS A 170 -6.04 13.80 -3.71
CA HIS A 170 -5.01 13.27 -4.60
C HIS A 170 -4.16 12.16 -3.94
N TYR A 171 -3.64 12.40 -2.75
CA TYR A 171 -2.82 11.40 -2.04
C TYR A 171 -3.69 10.28 -1.43
N TYR A 172 -4.91 10.60 -0.97
CA TYR A 172 -5.85 9.64 -0.41
C TYR A 172 -6.27 8.58 -1.42
N GLU A 173 -6.75 9.01 -2.59
CA GLU A 173 -7.20 8.10 -3.65
C GLU A 173 -6.08 7.14 -4.08
N ARG A 174 -4.84 7.61 -4.14
CA ARG A 174 -3.68 6.76 -4.49
C ARG A 174 -3.34 5.77 -3.38
N PHE A 175 -3.31 6.22 -2.13
CA PHE A 175 -3.12 5.33 -0.97
C PHE A 175 -4.20 4.24 -0.92
N GLU A 176 -5.47 4.61 -1.03
CA GLU A 176 -6.61 3.69 -0.99
C GLU A 176 -6.59 2.73 -2.20
N ASN A 177 -6.31 3.24 -3.40
CA ASN A 177 -6.22 2.42 -4.60
C ASN A 177 -5.10 1.38 -4.50
N HIS A 178 -3.91 1.76 -4.05
CA HIS A 178 -2.80 0.81 -3.87
C HIS A 178 -3.10 -0.20 -2.76
N GLN A 179 -3.84 0.18 -1.72
CA GLN A 179 -4.33 -0.77 -0.70
C GLN A 179 -5.31 -1.80 -1.30
N LYS A 180 -6.25 -1.36 -2.16
CA LYS A 180 -7.17 -2.25 -2.87
C LYS A 180 -6.42 -3.16 -3.85
N SER A 181 -5.47 -2.61 -4.62
CA SER A 181 -4.60 -3.38 -5.52
C SER A 181 -3.82 -4.46 -4.78
N LEU A 182 -3.22 -4.12 -3.63
CA LEU A 182 -2.47 -5.08 -2.83
C LEU A 182 -3.31 -6.28 -2.38
N LYS A 183 -4.58 -6.06 -2.01
CA LYS A 183 -5.49 -7.15 -1.65
C LYS A 183 -5.73 -8.11 -2.82
N MET A 184 -6.00 -7.56 -4.01
CA MET A 184 -6.20 -8.35 -5.23
C MET A 184 -4.92 -9.08 -5.67
N GLU A 185 -3.75 -8.48 -5.48
CA GLU A 185 -2.44 -9.10 -5.77
C GLU A 185 -2.12 -10.23 -4.79
N GLU A 186 -2.49 -10.12 -3.51
CA GLU A 186 -2.35 -11.21 -2.54
C GLU A 186 -3.25 -12.40 -2.89
N GLU A 187 -4.48 -12.16 -3.34
CA GLU A 187 -5.35 -13.21 -3.88
C GLU A 187 -4.75 -13.85 -5.13
N LEU A 188 -4.21 -13.04 -6.04
CA LEU A 188 -3.51 -13.54 -7.24
C LEU A 188 -2.30 -14.40 -6.87
N ARG A 189 -1.51 -14.00 -5.89
CA ARG A 189 -0.36 -14.77 -5.39
C ARG A 189 -0.78 -16.14 -4.86
N LEU A 190 -1.89 -16.22 -4.14
CA LEU A 190 -2.46 -17.49 -3.66
C LEU A 190 -2.97 -18.37 -4.81
N ARG A 191 -3.64 -17.77 -5.81
CA ARG A 191 -4.07 -18.49 -7.02
C ARG A 191 -2.89 -19.04 -7.81
N ILE A 192 -1.83 -18.26 -7.98
CA ILE A 192 -0.59 -18.70 -8.64
C ILE A 192 0.02 -19.87 -7.88
N LYS A 193 0.13 -19.78 -6.55
CA LYS A 193 0.65 -20.90 -5.74
C LYS A 193 -0.16 -22.18 -5.96
N THR A 194 -1.49 -22.08 -5.92
CA THR A 194 -2.39 -23.23 -6.12
C THR A 194 -2.19 -23.85 -7.50
N LYS A 195 -2.11 -23.03 -8.57
CA LYS A 195 -1.82 -23.50 -9.93
C LYS A 195 -0.45 -24.19 -10.03
N ILE A 196 0.56 -23.71 -9.33
CA ILE A 196 1.89 -24.35 -9.29
C ILE A 196 1.77 -25.73 -8.63
N ASP A 197 1.10 -25.80 -7.47
CA ASP A 197 0.91 -27.06 -6.74
C ASP A 197 0.14 -28.09 -7.60
N GLU A 198 -0.88 -27.66 -8.35
CA GLU A 198 -1.61 -28.49 -9.32
C GLU A 198 -0.71 -29.01 -10.44
N LYS A 199 0.11 -28.14 -11.05
CA LYS A 199 1.06 -28.54 -12.11
C LYS A 199 2.07 -29.58 -11.61
N VAL A 200 2.63 -29.37 -10.43
CA VAL A 200 3.57 -30.30 -9.80
C VAL A 200 2.89 -31.63 -9.50
N HIS A 201 1.65 -31.60 -9.00
CA HIS A 201 0.87 -32.81 -8.76
C HIS A 201 0.57 -33.58 -10.05
N ASN A 202 0.28 -32.88 -11.15
CA ASN A 202 0.05 -33.45 -12.47
C ASN A 202 1.34 -33.84 -13.22
N HIS A 203 2.50 -33.78 -12.56
CA HIS A 203 3.81 -34.08 -13.14
C HIS A 203 4.21 -33.18 -14.33
N GLU A 204 3.64 -31.96 -14.42
CA GLU A 204 4.02 -30.93 -15.40
C GLU A 204 5.24 -30.12 -14.92
N GLY A 205 6.33 -30.81 -14.62
CA GLY A 205 7.54 -30.23 -14.04
C GLY A 205 7.54 -30.18 -12.52
N THR A 206 8.54 -29.51 -11.96
CA THR A 206 8.79 -29.40 -10.52
C THR A 206 8.47 -28.01 -10.01
N TRP A 207 8.42 -27.86 -8.69
CA TRP A 207 8.18 -26.55 -8.07
C TRP A 207 9.23 -25.50 -8.51
N ILE A 208 10.49 -25.92 -8.72
CA ILE A 208 11.59 -25.03 -9.13
C ILE A 208 11.33 -24.46 -10.54
N ASP A 209 10.72 -25.25 -11.43
CA ASP A 209 10.42 -24.81 -12.79
C ASP A 209 9.43 -23.64 -12.81
N TRP A 210 8.56 -23.55 -11.80
CA TRP A 210 7.48 -22.56 -11.71
C TRP A 210 7.67 -21.51 -10.61
N GLN A 211 8.67 -21.68 -9.74
CA GLN A 211 8.93 -20.81 -8.58
C GLN A 211 8.94 -19.32 -8.96
N TYR A 212 9.52 -18.99 -10.12
CA TYR A 212 9.67 -17.61 -10.60
C TYR A 212 8.33 -16.85 -10.65
N LEU A 213 7.20 -17.53 -10.92
CA LEU A 213 5.87 -16.93 -10.91
C LEU A 213 5.42 -16.51 -9.52
N HIS A 214 5.63 -17.39 -8.53
CA HIS A 214 5.32 -17.09 -7.14
C HIS A 214 6.23 -16.00 -6.58
N ASP A 215 7.51 -16.01 -6.97
CA ASP A 215 8.49 -14.99 -6.57
C ASP A 215 8.15 -13.63 -7.21
N ALA A 216 7.70 -13.60 -8.47
CA ALA A 216 7.21 -12.39 -9.14
C ALA A 216 6.01 -11.79 -8.40
N ALA A 217 5.00 -12.61 -8.08
CA ALA A 217 3.82 -12.16 -7.34
C ALA A 217 4.18 -11.70 -5.90
N THR A 218 5.13 -12.37 -5.25
CA THR A 218 5.63 -11.97 -3.92
C THR A 218 6.39 -10.65 -3.96
N LEU A 219 7.20 -10.44 -5.00
CA LEU A 219 7.90 -9.16 -5.19
C LEU A 219 6.90 -8.04 -5.51
N LEU A 220 5.91 -8.30 -6.36
CA LEU A 220 4.86 -7.36 -6.69
C LEU A 220 4.16 -6.84 -5.42
N THR A 221 3.67 -7.74 -4.55
CA THR A 221 2.99 -7.31 -3.31
C THR A 221 3.91 -6.52 -2.38
N LYS A 222 5.19 -6.88 -2.31
CA LYS A 222 6.22 -6.13 -1.56
C LYS A 222 6.43 -4.71 -2.11
N CYS A 223 6.54 -4.57 -3.43
CA CYS A 223 6.71 -3.28 -4.08
C CYS A 223 5.45 -2.42 -3.94
N ARG A 224 4.26 -2.99 -4.17
CA ARG A 224 2.96 -2.34 -4.00
C ARG A 224 2.76 -1.82 -2.58
N TYR A 225 3.05 -2.66 -1.59
CA TYR A 225 3.01 -2.28 -0.18
C TYR A 225 3.95 -1.10 0.10
N THR A 226 5.18 -1.14 -0.43
CA THR A 226 6.12 -0.02 -0.27
C THR A 226 5.56 1.27 -0.88
N LEU A 227 5.06 1.20 -2.12
CA LEU A 227 4.47 2.34 -2.84
C LEU A 227 3.23 2.91 -2.14
N GLN A 228 2.37 2.07 -1.57
CA GLN A 228 1.22 2.54 -0.80
C GLN A 228 1.64 3.53 0.29
N TYR A 229 2.69 3.19 1.06
CA TYR A 229 3.15 4.01 2.18
C TYR A 229 4.09 5.17 1.77
N THR A 230 4.51 5.27 0.50
CA THR A 230 5.20 6.48 0.03
C THR A 230 4.26 7.67 -0.15
N TYR A 231 2.97 7.43 -0.38
CA TYR A 231 1.97 8.50 -0.54
C TYR A 231 1.71 9.33 0.73
N PRO A 232 1.46 8.73 1.91
CA PRO A 232 1.41 9.47 3.16
C PRO A 232 2.70 10.25 3.46
N PHE A 233 3.87 9.66 3.12
CA PHE A 233 5.15 10.34 3.27
C PHE A 233 5.23 11.60 2.39
N ALA A 234 4.97 11.46 1.08
CA ALA A 234 4.97 12.59 0.14
C ALA A 234 3.97 13.69 0.49
N TYR A 235 2.79 13.32 1.02
CA TYR A 235 1.79 14.29 1.45
C TYR A 235 2.37 15.24 2.51
N TYR A 236 3.10 14.73 3.50
CA TYR A 236 3.68 15.53 4.58
C TYR A 236 5.07 16.09 4.27
N MET A 237 5.65 15.80 3.09
CA MET A 237 6.87 16.46 2.64
C MET A 237 6.63 17.93 2.30
N GLU A 238 7.52 18.78 2.79
CA GLU A 238 7.58 20.20 2.43
C GLU A 238 7.98 20.38 0.96
N SER A 239 7.34 21.34 0.28
CA SER A 239 7.65 21.69 -1.11
C SER A 239 9.11 22.16 -1.22
N SER A 240 9.92 21.35 -1.90
CA SER A 240 11.37 21.53 -2.03
C SER A 240 11.88 20.70 -3.21
N SER A 241 13.08 21.00 -3.72
CA SER A 241 13.73 20.18 -4.76
C SER A 241 13.88 18.70 -4.34
N ARG A 242 14.02 18.45 -3.04
CA ARG A 242 14.06 17.09 -2.48
C ARG A 242 12.72 16.37 -2.64
N LYS A 243 11.59 17.06 -2.51
CA LYS A 243 10.26 16.51 -2.79
C LYS A 243 10.06 16.23 -4.28
N GLU A 244 10.56 17.09 -5.15
CA GLU A 244 10.46 16.86 -6.60
C GLU A 244 11.24 15.60 -7.03
N LEU A 245 12.46 15.43 -6.50
CA LEU A 245 13.23 14.20 -6.71
C LEU A 245 12.52 12.96 -6.15
N PHE A 246 11.90 13.08 -4.98
CA PHE A 246 11.11 12.00 -4.40
C PHE A 246 9.96 11.58 -5.30
N GLU A 247 9.13 12.55 -5.73
CA GLU A 247 7.95 12.30 -6.56
C GLU A 247 8.35 11.75 -7.93
N TYR A 248 9.49 12.19 -8.47
CA TYR A 248 10.08 11.59 -9.67
C TYR A 248 10.42 10.11 -9.46
N GLN A 249 11.17 9.77 -8.40
CA GLN A 249 11.52 8.37 -8.12
C GLN A 249 10.29 7.52 -7.78
N GLN A 250 9.31 8.10 -7.08
CA GLN A 250 8.03 7.46 -6.78
C GLN A 250 7.27 7.12 -8.06
N ALA A 251 7.19 8.06 -9.02
CA ALA A 251 6.58 7.84 -10.32
C ALA A 251 7.29 6.74 -11.13
N GLN A 252 8.62 6.71 -11.11
CA GLN A 252 9.40 5.65 -11.76
C GLN A 252 9.10 4.30 -11.13
N LEU A 253 9.11 4.20 -9.79
CA LEU A 253 8.76 2.97 -9.10
C LEU A 253 7.34 2.50 -9.44
N GLU A 254 6.36 3.41 -9.40
CA GLU A 254 4.96 3.08 -9.72
C GLU A 254 4.82 2.53 -11.13
N LYS A 255 5.44 3.16 -12.13
CA LYS A 255 5.45 2.65 -13.51
C LYS A 255 5.94 1.20 -13.56
N GLU A 256 7.10 0.91 -12.97
CA GLU A 256 7.69 -0.43 -13.02
C GLU A 256 6.88 -1.47 -12.24
N ILE A 257 6.16 -1.04 -11.20
CA ILE A 257 5.20 -1.88 -10.48
C ILE A 257 3.97 -2.20 -11.35
N GLU A 258 3.42 -1.23 -12.07
CA GLU A 258 2.26 -1.49 -12.95
C GLU A 258 2.62 -2.41 -14.11
N GLU A 259 3.81 -2.24 -14.71
CA GLU A 259 4.33 -3.14 -15.74
C GLU A 259 4.55 -4.56 -15.18
N LEU A 260 5.08 -4.69 -13.96
CA LEU A 260 5.20 -5.99 -13.29
C LEU A 260 3.82 -6.61 -13.03
N SER A 261 2.87 -5.81 -12.54
CA SER A 261 1.50 -6.26 -12.27
C SER A 261 0.81 -6.76 -13.53
N TRP A 262 0.95 -6.05 -14.64
CA TRP A 262 0.38 -6.42 -15.94
C TRP A 262 0.90 -7.78 -16.42
N LYS A 263 2.21 -7.99 -16.31
CA LYS A 263 2.91 -9.22 -16.67
C LYS A 263 2.52 -10.40 -15.78
N VAL A 264 2.46 -10.20 -14.46
CA VAL A 264 2.08 -11.25 -13.51
C VAL A 264 0.61 -11.68 -13.71
N GLU A 265 -0.30 -10.75 -13.97
CA GLU A 265 -1.69 -11.06 -14.31
C GLU A 265 -1.85 -11.84 -15.62
N ARG A 266 -0.84 -11.80 -16.50
CA ARG A 266 -0.81 -12.45 -17.82
C ARG A 266 0.37 -13.41 -17.95
N ALA A 267 0.74 -14.06 -16.84
CA ALA A 267 1.93 -14.90 -16.79
C ALA A 267 1.91 -16.05 -17.82
N GLU A 268 0.73 -16.53 -18.23
CA GLU A 268 0.57 -17.56 -19.28
C GLU A 268 1.02 -17.10 -20.68
N HIS A 269 1.12 -15.79 -20.89
CA HIS A 269 1.53 -15.17 -22.16
C HIS A 269 2.80 -14.32 -22.03
N THR A 270 3.38 -14.25 -20.84
CA THR A 270 4.58 -13.45 -20.60
C THR A 270 5.81 -14.34 -20.64
N ASP A 271 6.82 -13.93 -21.41
CA ASP A 271 8.09 -14.64 -21.43
C ASP A 271 8.79 -14.59 -20.07
N ARG A 272 9.42 -15.69 -19.66
CA ARG A 272 10.08 -15.80 -18.36
C ARG A 272 11.20 -14.78 -18.20
N ALA A 273 12.06 -14.60 -19.20
CA ALA A 273 13.16 -13.66 -19.12
C ALA A 273 12.64 -12.21 -19.04
N GLU A 274 11.55 -11.92 -19.75
CA GLU A 274 10.91 -10.61 -19.69
C GLU A 274 10.32 -10.30 -18.30
N LEU A 275 9.71 -11.31 -17.64
CA LEU A 275 9.19 -11.19 -16.30
C LEU A 275 10.31 -11.03 -15.26
N GLU A 276 11.36 -11.85 -15.33
CA GLU A 276 12.52 -11.79 -14.44
C GLU A 276 13.26 -10.44 -14.56
N ASN A 277 13.40 -9.91 -15.78
CA ASN A 277 13.95 -8.57 -15.99
C ASN A 277 13.06 -7.49 -15.34
N GLN A 278 11.73 -7.57 -15.53
CA GLN A 278 10.81 -6.60 -14.90
C GLN A 278 10.87 -6.65 -13.38
N MET A 279 10.98 -7.85 -12.79
CA MET A 279 11.19 -8.03 -11.35
C MET A 279 12.46 -7.31 -10.89
N HIS A 280 13.58 -7.50 -11.60
CA HIS A 280 14.84 -6.86 -11.27
C HIS A 280 14.72 -5.33 -11.27
N VAL A 281 14.14 -4.76 -12.34
CA VAL A 281 13.97 -3.31 -12.49
C VAL A 281 13.07 -2.74 -11.38
N ALA A 282 11.93 -3.38 -11.08
CA ALA A 282 11.02 -2.93 -10.03
C ALA A 282 11.68 -2.94 -8.64
N GLU A 283 12.40 -4.03 -8.28
CA GLU A 283 13.11 -4.10 -7.00
C GLU A 283 14.25 -3.07 -6.92
N LEU A 284 14.96 -2.83 -8.03
CA LEU A 284 16.01 -1.81 -8.10
C LEU A 284 15.44 -0.42 -7.80
N LYS A 285 14.38 0.00 -8.50
CA LYS A 285 13.71 1.29 -8.25
C LYS A 285 13.21 1.40 -6.82
N ARG A 286 12.66 0.31 -6.27
CA ARG A 286 12.18 0.28 -4.87
C ARG A 286 13.33 0.49 -3.89
N ARG A 287 14.47 -0.17 -4.10
CA ARG A 287 15.64 -0.05 -3.23
C ARG A 287 16.26 1.34 -3.32
N THR A 288 16.40 1.91 -4.52
CA THR A 288 16.92 3.27 -4.71
C THR A 288 16.08 4.29 -3.96
N LEU A 289 14.75 4.25 -4.13
CA LEU A 289 13.84 5.15 -3.43
C LEU A 289 13.94 5.01 -1.90
N LEU A 290 14.06 3.78 -1.40
CA LEU A 290 14.26 3.54 0.03
C LEU A 290 15.60 4.08 0.54
N GLN A 291 16.66 3.88 -0.22
CA GLN A 291 18.00 4.33 0.14
C GLN A 291 18.11 5.85 0.17
N ASP A 292 17.51 6.55 -0.79
CA ASP A 292 17.67 8.00 -0.93
C ASP A 292 16.84 8.80 0.09
N PHE A 293 15.75 8.21 0.61
CA PHE A 293 14.75 8.94 1.40
C PHE A 293 14.39 8.34 2.77
N PHE A 294 14.71 7.08 3.04
CA PHE A 294 14.26 6.37 4.25
C PHE A 294 15.34 5.65 5.04
N ASN A 295 16.58 5.62 4.55
CA ASN A 295 17.75 5.07 5.24
C ASN A 295 18.58 6.14 5.93
#